data_AF-A0A813UYG6-F1
#
_entry.id   AF-A0A813UYG6-F1
#
_cell.length_a   1.000
_cell.length_b   1.000
_cell.length_c   1.000
_cell.angle_alpha   90.00
_cell.angle_beta   90.00
_cell.angle_gamma   90.00
#
_symmetry.space_group_name_H-M   'P 1'
#
loop_
_entity.id
_entity.type
_entity.pdbx_description
1 polymer ?
#
loop_
_entity_poly.entity_id
_entity_poly.type
_entity_poly.pdbx_seq_one_letter_code
_entity_poly.pdbx_strand_id
1 'polypeptide(L)'
;MLDSIVHEYDKSLFWNEYSTFYTGNYDLRIIVEALKLQGYAVRIIDSTESFNTINFDDYFGLLLNIPVERPFFDRLPIVRSLTKPGRHWLTIKRINGEQYYNFDSKFSQPQLIGNQTNLIEYLNTLDRTQTHVFLVNEEALIDKFEQT
;
A
#
# COMPACT_ATOMS: atom_id res chain seq x y z
N MET A 1 8.67 -13.69 -10.44
CA MET A 1 7.23 -13.66 -10.14
C MET A 1 6.66 -12.27 -10.45
N LEU A 2 7.06 -11.21 -9.73
CA LEU A 2 6.70 -9.83 -10.11
C LEU A 2 7.35 -9.39 -11.44
N ASP A 3 8.64 -9.69 -11.64
CA ASP A 3 9.35 -9.40 -12.91
C ASP A 3 8.71 -10.07 -14.13
N SER A 4 8.02 -11.20 -13.91
CA SER A 4 7.33 -11.97 -14.94
C SER A 4 6.04 -11.28 -15.41
N ILE A 5 5.31 -10.64 -14.48
CA ILE A 5 4.11 -9.84 -14.75
C ILE A 5 4.48 -8.55 -15.48
N VAL A 6 5.59 -7.91 -15.05
CA VAL A 6 6.14 -6.72 -15.72
C VAL A 6 6.48 -7.04 -17.19
N HIS A 7 7.05 -8.22 -17.44
CA HIS A 7 7.36 -8.69 -18.80
C HIS A 7 6.15 -9.00 -19.69
N GLU A 8 4.99 -9.33 -19.10
CA GLU A 8 3.75 -9.59 -19.83
C GLU A 8 3.05 -8.29 -20.23
N TYR A 9 3.18 -7.24 -19.41
CA TYR A 9 2.60 -5.92 -19.69
C TYR A 9 3.45 -5.04 -20.62
N ASP A 10 4.76 -5.27 -20.76
CA ASP A 10 5.64 -4.41 -21.57
C ASP A 10 6.83 -5.17 -22.19
N LYS A 11 6.92 -5.16 -23.53
CA LYS A 11 8.06 -5.73 -24.29
C LYS A 11 9.25 -4.78 -24.41
N SER A 12 9.18 -3.56 -23.89
CA SER A 12 10.28 -2.58 -23.96
C SER A 12 11.10 -2.57 -22.66
N LEU A 13 12.21 -3.32 -22.69
CA LEU A 13 13.09 -3.59 -21.55
C LEU A 13 13.96 -2.39 -21.08
N PHE A 14 13.83 -1.19 -21.65
CA PHE A 14 14.82 -0.13 -21.43
C PHE A 14 14.27 1.20 -20.90
N TRP A 15 12.98 1.51 -21.07
CA TRP A 15 12.34 2.70 -20.48
C TRP A 15 10.83 2.46 -20.36
N ASN A 16 10.31 2.34 -19.13
CA ASN A 16 8.85 2.40 -18.95
C ASN A 16 8.42 3.23 -17.74
N GLU A 17 7.18 3.71 -17.80
CA GLU A 17 6.52 4.55 -16.80
C GLU A 17 5.96 3.75 -15.59
N TYR A 18 6.19 2.43 -15.54
CA TYR A 18 5.55 1.48 -14.61
C TYR A 18 6.51 0.83 -13.60
N SER A 19 7.82 1.07 -13.69
CA SER A 19 8.78 0.76 -12.63
C SER A 19 10.12 1.50 -12.84
N THR A 20 10.68 2.10 -11.80
CA THR A 20 12.11 2.45 -11.81
C THR A 20 12.87 1.18 -11.46
N PHE A 21 13.63 0.66 -12.43
CA PHE A 21 14.47 -0.52 -12.27
C PHE A 21 15.32 -0.44 -10.98
N TYR A 22 15.44 -1.58 -10.28
CA TYR A 22 16.35 -1.84 -9.14
C TYR A 22 16.02 -1.32 -7.73
N THR A 23 14.88 -0.68 -7.46
CA THR A 23 14.58 -0.19 -6.07
C THR A 23 13.30 -0.72 -5.42
N GLY A 24 12.55 -1.63 -6.08
CA GLY A 24 11.29 -2.16 -5.52
C GLY A 24 10.11 -1.17 -5.56
N ASN A 25 10.23 -0.09 -6.34
CA ASN A 25 9.17 0.90 -6.57
C ASN A 25 8.23 0.45 -7.70
N TYR A 26 7.47 -0.62 -7.46
CA TYR A 26 6.45 -1.06 -8.42
C TYR A 26 5.28 -0.08 -8.46
N ASP A 27 4.76 0.19 -9.65
CA ASP A 27 3.48 0.88 -9.82
C ASP A 27 2.35 0.06 -9.16
N LEU A 28 1.34 0.74 -8.63
CA LEU A 28 0.18 0.10 -7.99
C LEU A 28 -0.47 -0.96 -8.90
N ARG A 29 -0.52 -0.72 -10.22
CA ARG A 29 -1.14 -1.64 -11.19
C ARG A 29 -0.46 -3.01 -11.17
N ILE A 30 0.86 -3.05 -11.10
CA ILE A 30 1.61 -4.32 -11.03
C ILE A 30 1.29 -5.07 -9.74
N ILE A 31 1.18 -4.34 -8.62
CA ILE A 31 0.82 -4.95 -7.32
C ILE A 31 -0.61 -5.48 -7.36
N VAL A 32 -1.55 -4.73 -7.93
CA VAL A 32 -2.95 -5.15 -8.07
C VAL A 32 -3.08 -6.39 -8.96
N GLU A 33 -2.39 -6.44 -10.10
CA GLU A 33 -2.39 -7.62 -10.97
C GLU A 33 -1.76 -8.84 -10.29
N ALA A 34 -0.65 -8.65 -9.56
CA ALA A 34 -0.04 -9.73 -8.79
C ALA A 34 -0.99 -10.27 -7.71
N LEU A 35 -1.71 -9.39 -7.00
CA LEU A 35 -2.72 -9.79 -6.02
C LEU A 35 -3.88 -10.54 -6.68
N LYS A 36 -4.35 -10.06 -7.84
CA LYS A 36 -5.41 -10.71 -8.61
C LYS A 36 -5.05 -12.12 -9.06
N LEU A 37 -3.82 -12.33 -9.54
CA LEU A 37 -3.32 -13.67 -9.88
C LEU A 37 -3.24 -14.61 -8.67
N GLN A 38 -3.28 -14.08 -7.45
CA GLN A 38 -3.32 -14.84 -6.21
C GLN A 38 -4.74 -14.94 -5.61
N GLY A 39 -5.78 -14.50 -6.33
CA GLY A 39 -7.17 -14.54 -5.87
C GLY A 39 -7.51 -13.44 -4.87
N TYR A 40 -6.83 -12.29 -4.94
CA TYR A 40 -7.12 -11.12 -4.13
C TYR A 40 -7.55 -9.93 -4.98
N ALA A 41 -8.39 -9.08 -4.41
CA ALA A 41 -8.83 -7.83 -5.00
C ALA A 41 -8.45 -6.64 -4.11
N VAL A 42 -8.35 -5.47 -4.72
CA VAL A 42 -7.90 -4.25 -4.05
C VAL A 42 -8.96 -3.15 -4.18
N ARG A 43 -9.38 -2.59 -3.05
CA ARG A 43 -10.23 -1.39 -2.98
C ARG A 43 -9.39 -0.19 -2.55
N ILE A 44 -9.51 0.91 -3.28
CA ILE A 44 -8.88 2.19 -2.90
C ILE A 44 -9.78 2.88 -1.87
N ILE A 45 -9.20 3.38 -0.78
CA ILE A 45 -9.91 4.28 0.14
C ILE A 45 -9.81 5.71 -0.41
N ASP A 46 -10.96 6.36 -0.62
CA ASP A 46 -10.96 7.76 -1.02
C ASP A 46 -10.40 8.64 0.10
N SER A 47 -9.67 9.69 -0.27
CA SER A 47 -9.20 10.73 0.64
C SER A 47 -10.30 11.30 1.56
N THR A 48 -11.53 11.38 1.06
CA THR A 48 -12.72 11.91 1.76
C THR A 48 -13.42 10.90 2.67
N GLU A 49 -13.14 9.61 2.52
CA GLU A 49 -13.73 8.54 3.32
C GLU A 49 -13.10 8.50 4.72
N SER A 50 -13.93 8.39 5.76
CA SER A 50 -13.47 8.30 7.15
C SER A 50 -13.08 6.87 7.51
N PHE A 51 -11.94 6.68 8.15
CA PHE A 51 -11.54 5.35 8.61
C PHE A 51 -12.49 4.75 9.67
N ASN A 52 -13.23 5.60 10.39
CA ASN A 52 -14.19 5.15 11.40
C ASN A 52 -15.41 4.42 10.80
N THR A 53 -15.68 4.59 9.51
CA THR A 53 -16.81 3.91 8.83
C THR A 53 -16.40 2.57 8.24
N ILE A 54 -15.11 2.21 8.31
CA ILE A 54 -14.56 1.00 7.71
C ILE A 54 -14.34 -0.03 8.82
N ASN A 55 -14.95 -1.19 8.67
CA ASN A 55 -14.62 -2.35 9.49
C ASN A 55 -13.41 -3.06 8.88
N PHE A 56 -12.21 -2.76 9.38
CA PHE A 56 -10.97 -3.32 8.84
C PHE A 56 -10.86 -4.84 9.02
N ASP A 57 -11.65 -5.41 9.93
CA ASP A 57 -11.70 -6.84 10.19
C ASP A 57 -12.28 -7.64 9.02
N ASP A 58 -13.06 -7.00 8.15
CA ASP A 58 -13.67 -7.63 6.97
C ASP A 58 -12.68 -7.81 5.82
N TYR A 59 -11.46 -7.26 5.96
CA TYR A 59 -10.44 -7.24 4.93
C TYR A 59 -9.25 -8.14 5.28
N PHE A 60 -8.63 -8.75 4.28
CA PHE A 60 -7.43 -9.59 4.46
C PHE A 60 -6.24 -8.81 5.01
N GLY A 61 -6.12 -7.55 4.61
CA GLY A 61 -5.08 -6.63 5.07
C GLY A 61 -5.14 -5.29 4.34
N LEU A 62 -4.19 -4.43 4.67
CA LEU A 62 -4.02 -3.12 4.07
C LEU A 62 -2.67 -3.05 3.35
N LEU A 63 -2.66 -2.35 2.23
CA LEU A 63 -1.46 -1.93 1.52
C LEU A 63 -1.42 -0.40 1.56
N LEU A 64 -0.28 0.17 1.95
CA LEU A 64 -0.10 1.61 2.04
C LEU A 64 1.05 2.05 1.15
N ASN A 65 0.86 3.17 0.47
CA ASN A 65 1.92 3.88 -0.25
C ASN A 65 2.17 5.22 0.44
N ILE A 66 3.31 5.34 1.12
CA ILE A 66 3.68 6.52 1.90
C ILE A 66 4.87 7.25 1.27
N PRO A 67 4.97 8.58 1.42
CA PRO A 67 6.19 9.30 1.07
C PRO A 67 7.37 8.83 1.94
N VAL A 68 8.52 8.64 1.31
CA VAL A 68 9.80 8.47 2.01
C VAL A 68 10.27 9.81 2.53
N GLU A 69 10.77 9.83 3.77
CA GLU A 69 11.43 11.02 4.32
C GLU A 69 12.62 11.44 3.46
N ARG A 70 12.68 12.73 3.14
CA ARG A 70 13.81 13.28 2.38
C ARG A 70 15.06 13.38 3.25
N PRO A 71 16.24 13.04 2.72
CA PRO A 71 17.50 13.36 3.37
C PRO A 71 17.62 14.87 3.59
N PHE A 72 18.39 15.29 4.60
CA PHE A 72 18.47 16.69 5.03
C PHE A 72 18.81 17.65 3.88
N PHE A 73 19.74 17.28 3.00
CA PHE A 73 20.13 18.11 1.84
C PHE A 73 18.99 18.34 0.84
N ASP A 74 18.10 17.38 0.68
CA ASP A 74 16.92 17.48 -0.21
C ASP A 74 15.75 18.25 0.41
N ARG A 75 15.90 18.71 1.66
CA ARG A 75 14.93 19.59 2.34
C ARG A 75 15.17 21.08 2.04
N LEU A 76 16.28 21.42 1.36
CA LEU A 76 16.54 22.78 0.88
C LEU A 76 15.42 23.24 -0.06
N PRO A 77 14.90 24.49 0.07
CA PRO A 77 13.69 24.93 -0.65
C PRO A 77 13.75 24.77 -2.16
N ILE A 78 14.93 25.03 -2.75
CA ILE A 78 15.19 24.95 -4.19
C ILE A 78 15.17 23.50 -4.67
N VAL A 79 15.71 22.56 -3.89
CA VAL A 79 15.75 21.14 -4.26
C VAL A 79 14.38 20.48 -4.02
N ARG A 80 13.68 20.89 -2.96
CA ARG A 80 12.35 20.40 -2.59
C ARG A 80 11.29 20.70 -3.67
N SER A 81 11.39 21.85 -4.34
CA SER A 81 10.46 22.21 -5.42
C SER A 81 10.74 21.44 -6.72
N LEU A 82 11.95 20.93 -6.91
CA LEU A 82 12.41 20.27 -8.15
C LEU A 82 12.27 18.75 -8.13
N THR A 83 12.18 18.13 -6.96
CA THR A 83 12.17 16.66 -6.82
C THR A 83 10.91 16.23 -6.08
N LYS A 84 10.26 15.13 -6.46
CA LYS A 84 9.18 14.51 -5.67
C LYS A 84 9.79 13.60 -4.59
N PRO A 85 9.15 13.44 -3.41
CA PRO A 85 9.67 12.50 -2.43
C PRO A 85 9.53 11.09 -3.00
N GLY A 86 10.49 10.23 -2.67
CA GLY A 86 10.37 8.80 -2.95
C GLY A 86 9.10 8.22 -2.34
N ARG A 87 8.73 7.02 -2.78
CA ARG A 87 7.54 6.30 -2.30
C ARG A 87 7.99 5.00 -1.67
N HIS A 88 7.20 4.51 -0.71
CA HIS A 88 7.48 3.29 0.01
C HIS A 88 6.18 2.52 0.25
N TRP A 89 6.21 1.25 -0.11
CA TRP A 89 5.11 0.33 0.13
C TRP A 89 5.29 -0.34 1.48
N LEU A 90 4.24 -0.35 2.29
CA LEU A 90 4.16 -1.15 3.50
C LEU A 90 2.82 -1.85 3.59
N THR A 91 2.78 -2.94 4.35
CA THR A 91 1.57 -3.71 4.57
C THR A 91 1.21 -3.74 6.04
N ILE A 92 -0.09 -3.68 6.32
CA ILE A 92 -0.63 -3.86 7.66
C ILE A 92 -1.59 -5.04 7.60
N LYS A 93 -1.45 -5.96 8.56
CA LYS A 93 -2.30 -7.15 8.60
C LYS A 93 -2.63 -7.53 10.03
N ARG A 94 -3.86 -8.02 10.22
CA ARG A 94 -4.28 -8.65 11.46
C ARG A 94 -3.74 -10.07 11.53
N ILE A 95 -3.10 -10.41 12.65
CA ILE A 95 -2.56 -11.74 12.89
C ILE A 95 -3.39 -12.44 13.95
N ASN A 96 -3.72 -13.72 13.70
CA ASN A 96 -4.53 -14.58 14.56
C ASN A 96 -5.89 -14.01 14.97
N GLY A 97 -6.42 -13.05 14.21
CA GLY A 97 -7.70 -12.43 14.54
C GLY A 97 -7.67 -11.63 15.84
N GLU A 98 -6.52 -11.11 16.29
CA GLU A 98 -6.44 -10.35 17.55
C GLU A 98 -5.88 -8.94 17.38
N GLN A 99 -4.72 -8.82 16.73
CA GLN A 99 -3.97 -7.56 16.70
C GLN A 99 -3.47 -7.26 15.29
N TYR A 100 -3.43 -5.97 14.96
CA TYR A 100 -2.84 -5.43 13.74
C TYR A 100 -1.34 -5.21 13.91
N TYR A 101 -0.58 -5.59 12.88
CA TYR A 101 0.85 -5.41 12.82
C TYR A 101 1.24 -4.69 11.54
N ASN A 102 2.23 -3.81 11.64
CA ASN A 102 2.91 -3.19 10.52
C ASN A 102 4.08 -4.08 10.07
N PHE A 103 4.07 -4.49 8.81
CA PHE A 103 5.08 -5.33 8.16
C PHE A 103 6.00 -4.51 7.23
N ASP A 104 6.20 -3.22 7.53
CA ASP A 104 7.16 -2.38 6.83
C ASP A 104 8.56 -3.01 6.86
N SER A 105 9.13 -3.22 5.67
CA SER A 105 10.43 -3.85 5.47
C SER A 105 11.61 -3.06 6.04
N LYS A 106 11.40 -1.81 6.47
CA LYS A 106 12.40 -1.01 7.17
C LYS A 106 12.65 -1.48 8.61
N PHE A 107 11.69 -2.19 9.20
CA PHE A 107 11.86 -2.76 10.53
C PHE A 107 12.46 -4.16 10.42
N SER A 108 13.30 -4.51 11.40
CA SER A 108 13.84 -5.88 11.51
C SER A 108 12.78 -6.92 11.88
N GLN A 109 11.62 -6.46 12.38
CA GLN A 109 10.51 -7.31 12.80
C GLN A 109 9.17 -6.55 12.70
N PRO A 110 8.03 -7.27 12.55
CA PRO A 110 6.71 -6.65 12.52
C PRO A 110 6.44 -5.81 13.78
N GLN A 111 5.90 -4.60 13.60
CA GLN A 111 5.58 -3.70 14.70
C GLN A 111 4.12 -3.84 15.09
N LEU A 112 3.84 -4.08 16.38
CA LEU A 112 2.48 -4.12 16.90
C LEU A 112 1.84 -2.73 16.81
N ILE A 113 0.69 -2.64 16.14
CA ILE A 113 -0.15 -1.43 16.12
C ILE A 113 -1.18 -1.52 17.26
N GLY A 114 -1.83 -2.67 17.42
CA GLY A 114 -2.84 -2.89 18.44
C GLY A 114 -4.18 -3.38 17.87
N ASN A 115 -5.28 -2.92 18.45
CA ASN A 115 -6.62 -3.23 17.96
C ASN A 115 -7.05 -2.27 16.83
N GLN A 116 -8.29 -2.40 16.35
CA GLN A 116 -8.84 -1.54 15.28
C GLN A 116 -8.84 -0.05 15.65
N THR A 117 -9.10 0.31 16.91
CA THR A 117 -9.02 1.71 17.36
C THR A 117 -7.60 2.23 17.21
N ASN A 118 -6.59 1.47 17.63
CA ASN A 118 -5.19 1.86 17.47
C ASN A 118 -4.77 1.94 16.01
N LEU A 119 -5.32 1.06 15.15
CA LEU A 119 -5.11 1.14 13.70
C LEU A 119 -5.68 2.45 13.14
N ILE A 120 -6.91 2.80 13.49
CA ILE A 120 -7.54 4.05 13.04
C ILE A 120 -6.75 5.26 13.53
N GLU A 121 -6.34 5.27 14.79
CA GLU A 121 -5.46 6.31 15.36
C GLU A 121 -4.17 6.43 14.56
N TYR A 122 -3.48 5.30 14.31
CA TYR A 122 -2.27 5.26 13.49
C TYR A 122 -2.51 5.82 12.08
N LEU A 123 -3.56 5.37 11.38
CA LEU A 123 -3.85 5.83 10.03
C LEU A 123 -4.20 7.33 9.97
N ASN A 124 -4.85 7.86 11.02
CA ASN A 124 -5.14 9.29 11.14
C ASN A 124 -3.89 10.15 11.39
N THR A 125 -2.77 9.56 11.82
CA THR A 125 -1.49 10.29 11.93
C THR A 125 -0.83 10.54 10.57
N LEU A 126 -1.25 9.81 9.52
CA LEU A 126 -0.64 9.88 8.19
C LEU A 126 -1.18 11.09 7.41
N ASP A 127 -0.31 11.73 6.62
CA ASP A 127 -0.72 12.79 5.69
C ASP A 127 -1.53 12.19 4.54
N ARG A 128 -2.86 12.34 4.63
CA ARG A 128 -3.86 11.84 3.67
C ARG A 128 -3.73 12.47 2.27
N THR A 129 -3.02 13.59 2.13
CA THR A 129 -2.75 14.20 0.82
C THR A 129 -1.61 13.53 0.09
N GLN A 130 -0.75 12.82 0.81
CA GLN A 130 0.45 12.18 0.27
C GLN A 130 0.45 10.67 0.38
N THR A 131 -0.38 10.12 1.26
CA THR A 131 -0.50 8.70 1.57
C THR A 131 -1.72 8.11 0.88
N HIS A 132 -1.51 7.00 0.17
CA HIS A 132 -2.61 6.21 -0.38
C HIS A 132 -2.77 4.93 0.45
N VAL A 133 -4.02 4.63 0.81
CA VAL A 133 -4.38 3.44 1.57
C VAL A 133 -5.30 2.56 0.73
N PHE A 134 -4.95 1.29 0.64
CA PHE A 134 -5.64 0.28 -0.14
C PHE A 134 -6.06 -0.84 0.79
N LEU A 135 -7.29 -1.31 0.63
CA LEU A 135 -7.84 -2.46 1.32
C LEU A 135 -7.72 -3.68 0.41
N VAL A 136 -7.24 -4.79 0.95
CA VAL A 136 -7.06 -6.04 0.21
C VAL A 136 -8.09 -7.06 0.70
N ASN A 137 -8.80 -7.68 -0.23
CA ASN A 137 -9.82 -8.70 0.01
C ASN A 137 -9.47 -9.98 -0.73
N GLU A 138 -9.94 -11.12 -0.22
CA GLU A 138 -9.99 -12.35 -0.98
C GLU A 138 -11.14 -12.25 -2.00
N GLU A 139 -10.88 -12.59 -3.26
CA GLU A 139 -11.84 -12.44 -4.37
C GLU A 139 -13.12 -13.27 -4.12
N ALA A 140 -12.99 -14.43 -3.49
CA ALA A 140 -14.10 -15.30 -3.08
C ALA A 140 -15.09 -14.63 -2.09
N LEU A 141 -14.72 -13.52 -1.45
CA LEU A 141 -15.61 -12.75 -0.57
C LEU A 141 -16.40 -11.68 -1.33
N ILE A 142 -15.90 -11.18 -2.46
CA ILE A 142 -16.56 -10.11 -3.22
C ILE A 142 -17.83 -10.62 -3.91
N ASP A 143 -17.80 -11.84 -4.44
CA ASP A 143 -18.96 -12.48 -5.08
C ASP A 143 -20.17 -12.64 -4.14
N LYS A 144 -19.94 -12.67 -2.82
CA LYS A 144 -21.02 -12.75 -1.81
C LYS A 144 -21.67 -11.41 -1.54
N PHE A 145 -20.94 -10.30 -1.66
CA PHE A 145 -21.48 -8.96 -1.43
C PHE A 145 -22.29 -8.43 -2.62
N GLU A 146 -22.02 -8.88 -3.85
CA GLU A 146 -22.81 -8.49 -5.03
C GLU A 146 -24.11 -9.30 -5.22
N GLN A 147 -24.32 -10.37 -4.45
CA GLN A 147 -25.51 -11.23 -4.52
C GLN A 147 -26.55 -10.96 -3.41
N THR A 148 -26.33 -9.95 -2.56
CA THR A 148 -27.23 -9.58 -1.46
C THR A 148 -27.82 -8.19 -1.69
#